data_AF-A0A821QVW9-F1
#
_entry.id   AF-A0A821QVW9-F1
#
_cell.length_a   1.000
_cell.length_b   1.000
_cell.length_c   1.000
_cell.angle_alpha   90.00
_cell.angle_beta   90.00
_cell.angle_gamma   90.00
#
_symmetry.space_group_name_H-M   'P 1'
#
loop_
_entity.id
_entity.type
_entity.pdbx_description
1 polymer ?
#
loop_
_entity_poly.entity_id
_entity_poly.type
_entity_poly.pdbx_seq_one_letter_code
_entity_poly.pdbx_strand_id
1 'polypeptide(L)' 'MQYESNRYHKLTVDEQIDCIIDQATDVDILGRSWAGLETFM' A
#
# COMPACT_ATOMS: atom_id res chain seq x y z
N MET A 1 -16.16 7.91 21.70
CA MET A 1 -15.47 8.17 20.43
C MET A 1 -13.98 8.01 20.66
N GLN A 2 -13.47 6.77 20.59
CA GLN A 2 -12.09 6.47 21.00
C GLN A 2 -11.61 5.18 20.32
N TYR A 3 -11.62 5.15 18.98
CA TYR A 3 -11.22 3.94 18.24
C TYR A 3 -10.50 4.18 16.90
N GLU A 4 -9.89 5.34 16.67
CA GLU A 4 -9.20 5.58 15.38
C GLU A 4 -7.76 6.12 15.47
N SER A 5 -7.22 6.33 16.67
CA SER A 5 -5.86 6.89 16.81
C SER A 5 -4.73 5.85 16.91
N ASN A 6 -5.03 4.55 16.97
CA ASN A 6 -4.04 3.50 17.29
C ASN A 6 -3.58 2.64 16.10
N ARG A 7 -4.01 2.96 14.86
CA ARG A 7 -3.72 2.13 13.68
C ARG A 7 -2.35 2.37 13.03
N TYR A 8 -1.61 3.38 13.46
CA TYR A 8 -0.22 3.62 13.03
C TYR A 8 0.72 3.32 14.19
N HIS A 9 0.80 2.05 14.56
CA HIS A 9 1.89 1.58 15.41
C HIS A 9 3.20 1.85 14.65
N LYS A 10 4.27 2.20 15.38
CA LYS A 10 5.56 2.51 14.77
C LYS A 10 6.12 1.20 14.18
N LEU A 11 5.94 1.01 12.87
CA LEU A 11 6.45 -0.14 12.14
C LEU A 11 7.98 -0.15 12.18
N THR A 12 8.56 -1.34 12.26
CA THR A 12 9.98 -1.55 11.94
C THR A 12 10.25 -1.22 10.48
N VAL A 13 11.53 -1.06 10.10
CA VAL A 13 11.89 -0.79 8.70
C VAL A 13 11.45 -1.95 7.80
N ASP A 14 11.60 -3.19 8.26
CA ASP A 14 11.24 -4.37 7.48
C ASP A 14 9.72 -4.43 7.23
N GLU A 15 8.91 -4.20 8.26
CA GLU A 15 7.45 -4.13 8.11
C GLU A 15 7.00 -2.99 7.19
N GLN A 16 7.70 -1.85 7.22
CA GLN A 16 7.41 -0.75 6.28
C GLN A 16 7.71 -1.14 4.84
N ILE A 17 8.84 -1.83 4.61
CA ILE A 17 9.23 -2.30 3.27
C ILE A 17 8.19 -3.30 2.75
N ASP A 18 7.74 -4.24 3.60
CA ASP A 18 6.71 -5.21 3.23
C ASP A 18 5.40 -4.51 2.83
N CYS A 19 4.94 -3.53 3.63
CA CYS A 19 3.74 -2.76 3.28
C CYS A 19 3.89 -1.96 1.97
N ILE A 20 5.07 -1.39 1.71
CA ILE A 20 5.33 -0.65 0.47
C ILE A 20 5.26 -1.59 -0.74
N ILE A 21 5.87 -2.76 -0.65
CA ILE A 21 5.86 -3.75 -1.74
C ILE A 21 4.44 -4.27 -1.98
N ASP A 22 3.72 -4.61 -0.91
CA ASP A 22 2.33 -5.06 -0.98
C ASP A 22 1.46 -4.01 -1.69
N GLN A 23 1.52 -2.75 -1.24
CA GLN A 23 0.74 -1.68 -1.84
C GLN A 23 1.14 -1.39 -3.30
N ALA A 24 2.43 -1.47 -3.62
CA ALA A 24 2.91 -1.23 -4.99
C ALA A 24 2.54 -2.36 -5.97
N THR A 25 2.22 -3.55 -5.46
CA THR A 25 1.89 -4.74 -6.26
C THR A 25 0.41 -5.15 -6.15
N ASP A 26 -0.39 -4.41 -5.39
CA ASP A 26 -1.83 -4.64 -5.25
C ASP A 26 -2.56 -4.45 -6.58
N VAL A 27 -3.21 -5.52 -7.05
CA VAL A 27 -3.98 -5.55 -8.30
C VAL A 27 -5.15 -4.57 -8.27
N ASP A 28 -5.75 -4.28 -7.10
CA ASP A 28 -6.82 -3.28 -7.01
C ASP A 28 -6.32 -1.86 -7.26
N ILE A 29 -5.08 -1.55 -6.84
CA ILE A 29 -4.42 -0.26 -7.11
C ILE A 29 -3.97 -0.21 -8.57
N LEU A 30 -3.28 -1.25 -9.04
CA LEU A 30 -2.76 -1.32 -10.41
C LEU A 30 -3.88 -1.33 -11.46
N GLY A 31 -5.02 -1.97 -11.18
CA GLY A 31 -6.19 -2.02 -12.05
C GLY A 31 -6.94 -0.68 -12.19
N ARG A 32 -6.64 0.29 -11.32
CA ARG A 32 -7.26 1.63 -11.31
C ARG A 32 -6.26 2.74 -11.63
N SER A 33 -5.04 2.37 -11.99
CA SER A 33 -4.00 3.33 -12.35
C SER A 33 -4.27 3.95 -13.72
N TRP A 34 -3.61 5.08 -14.00
CA TRP A 34 -3.72 5.75 -15.29
C TRP A 34 -3.28 4.82 -16.43
N ALA A 35 -4.04 4.77 -17.52
CA ALA A 35 -3.84 3.78 -18.59
C ALA A 35 -2.43 3.81 -19.21
N GLY A 36 -1.83 4.99 -19.38
CA GLY A 36 -0.47 5.12 -19.93
C GLY A 36 0.66 4.79 -18.95
N LEU A 37 0.33 4.37 -17.72
CA LEU A 37 1.32 3.85 -16.77
C LEU A 37 1.77 2.43 -17.15
N GLU A 38 1.01 1.72 -17.99
CA GLU A 38 1.34 0.37 -18.47
C GLU A 38 1.67 -0.58 -17.30
N THR A 39 0.76 -0.64 -16.31
CA THR A 39 0.91 -1.50 -15.11
C THR A 39 0.85 -3.00 -15.43
N PHE A 40 0.37 -3.34 -16.62
CA PHE A 40 0.32 -4.69 -17.16
C PHE A 40 0.99 -4.68 -18.54
N MET A 41 1.97 -5.56 -18.75
CA MET A 41 2.61 -5.83 -20.05
C MET A 41 2.19 -7.21 -20.56
#